data_AF-A0A4Q3TXI2-F1
#
_entry.id   AF-A0A4Q3TXI2-F1
#
_cell.length_a   1.000
_cell.length_b   1.000
_cell.length_c   1.000
_cell.angle_alpha   90.00
_cell.angle_beta   90.00
_cell.angle_gamma   90.00
#
_symmetry.space_group_name_H-M   'P 1'
#
loop_
_entity.id
_entity.type
_entity.pdbx_description
1 polymer ?
#
loop_
_entity_poly.entity_id
_entity_poly.type
_entity_poly.pdbx_seq_one_letter_code
_entity_poly.pdbx_strand_id
1 'polypeptide(L)'
;MKEMPHSLQMVTRKRSGRKAATRMLILLICAGLALGFVPWQQTIAGSGEIFVFAAMDRPQPIEAQIPGRIVAWNVQEGQTVRRGQAIARLEDLDSKFLDAGQVKRMREQRTFAVETQEDSRQRVTELLAQKADLSEARRNALLAGEQAILQAEQRQRASGQAVRAAETALVATRNVALLSADERKSQATDRIAQAEQAVRAAEGQEATMRAIRDRAQRLFDKGLRAKQDLEIAENNLVKAETDTEARRSSLEIAKRDLTVGGLARDGAELDIVRAEAALETARANFAVAERDVTNARLGLNRLRAETAAALA
;
A
#
# COMPACT_ATOMS: atom_id res chain seq x y z
N MET A 1 58.64 -72.92 74.05
CA MET A 1 59.11 -73.65 75.26
C MET A 1 59.48 -75.07 74.82
N LYS A 2 60.51 -75.78 75.30
CA LYS A 2 61.85 -75.47 75.91
C LYS A 2 62.72 -76.77 75.74
N GLU A 3 63.98 -76.86 76.18
CA GLU A 3 65.02 -77.76 75.56
C GLU A 3 65.60 -78.98 76.36
N MET A 4 66.19 -79.98 75.64
CA MET A 4 67.47 -80.77 75.88
C MET A 4 67.67 -81.75 77.10
N PRO A 5 68.76 -82.60 77.30
CA PRO A 5 69.91 -83.19 76.50
C PRO A 5 70.32 -84.73 76.78
N HIS A 6 71.62 -85.18 76.65
CA HIS A 6 72.22 -86.60 76.63
C HIS A 6 73.50 -86.82 77.56
N SER A 7 74.52 -87.76 77.56
CA SER A 7 75.20 -88.88 76.76
C SER A 7 76.45 -89.48 77.57
N LEU A 8 77.39 -90.46 77.29
CA LEU A 8 77.70 -91.75 76.52
C LEU A 8 79.19 -92.29 76.82
N GLN A 9 79.61 -93.62 76.83
CA GLN A 9 81.08 -94.09 76.80
C GLN A 9 81.52 -95.60 76.47
N MET A 10 82.85 -95.95 76.31
CA MET A 10 83.53 -97.11 75.56
C MET A 10 84.88 -97.69 76.22
N VAL A 11 85.87 -98.55 75.76
CA VAL A 11 86.39 -99.38 74.56
C VAL A 11 87.64 -100.35 74.89
N THR A 12 88.14 -101.37 74.08
CA THR A 12 89.54 -102.01 74.08
C THR A 12 89.94 -103.01 72.89
N ARG A 13 91.22 -103.53 72.72
CA ARG A 13 91.75 -104.26 71.48
C ARG A 13 93.03 -105.21 71.58
N LYS A 14 93.36 -106.08 70.57
CA LYS A 14 94.62 -106.93 70.43
C LYS A 14 95.19 -107.07 68.96
N ARG A 15 96.29 -107.84 68.72
CA ARG A 15 97.36 -107.61 67.68
C ARG A 15 97.44 -108.44 66.34
N SER A 16 96.58 -109.41 66.00
CA SER A 16 96.85 -110.36 64.88
C SER A 16 96.77 -109.83 63.43
N GLY A 17 96.25 -108.62 63.21
CA GLY A 17 95.80 -108.15 61.88
C GLY A 17 96.86 -107.93 60.78
N ARG A 18 98.17 -107.97 61.07
CA ARG A 18 99.19 -107.49 60.11
C ARG A 18 99.28 -108.29 58.81
N LYS A 19 99.10 -109.63 58.85
CA LYS A 19 99.05 -110.47 57.63
C LYS A 19 97.74 -110.32 56.83
N ALA A 20 96.64 -109.97 57.50
CA ALA A 20 95.38 -109.67 56.83
C ALA A 20 95.45 -108.32 56.08
N ALA A 21 96.03 -107.30 56.72
CA ALA A 21 96.23 -105.97 56.13
C ALA A 21 97.01 -106.01 54.80
N THR A 22 98.07 -106.83 54.68
CA THR A 22 98.83 -106.93 53.42
C THR A 22 98.01 -107.53 52.28
N ARG A 23 97.20 -108.57 52.53
CA ARG A 23 96.29 -109.14 51.50
C ARG A 23 95.20 -108.14 51.10
N MET A 24 94.64 -107.45 52.09
CA MET A 24 93.62 -106.42 51.90
C MET A 24 94.15 -105.24 51.07
N LEU A 25 95.42 -104.84 51.26
CA LEU A 25 96.06 -103.79 50.47
C LEU A 25 96.23 -104.19 48.99
N ILE A 26 96.69 -105.41 48.71
CA ILE A 26 96.82 -105.93 47.34
C ILE A 26 95.44 -105.99 46.66
N LEU A 27 94.43 -106.51 47.36
CA LEU A 27 93.04 -106.56 46.87
C LEU A 27 92.51 -105.16 46.50
N LEU A 28 92.79 -104.16 47.35
CA LEU A 28 92.31 -102.78 47.17
C LEU A 28 92.99 -102.09 45.97
N ILE A 29 94.27 -102.37 45.71
CA ILE A 29 94.98 -101.88 44.51
C ILE A 29 94.40 -102.51 43.24
N CYS A 30 94.17 -103.84 43.23
CA CYS A 30 93.55 -104.52 42.10
C CYS A 30 92.11 -104.03 41.83
N ALA A 31 91.33 -103.77 42.89
CA ALA A 31 89.98 -103.22 42.77
C ALA A 31 89.98 -101.81 42.18
N GLY A 32 90.90 -100.93 42.62
CA GLY A 32 91.03 -99.58 42.07
C GLY A 32 91.36 -99.58 40.56
N LEU A 33 92.26 -100.48 40.13
CA LEU A 33 92.53 -100.69 38.70
C LEU A 33 91.32 -101.22 37.93
N ALA A 34 90.55 -102.15 38.50
CA ALA A 34 89.35 -102.70 37.85
C ALA A 34 88.26 -101.63 37.62
N LEU A 35 88.03 -100.74 38.59
CA LEU A 35 87.05 -99.65 38.44
C LEU A 35 87.45 -98.64 37.35
N GLY A 36 88.75 -98.43 37.12
CA GLY A 36 89.25 -97.53 36.06
C GLY A 36 88.93 -97.99 34.63
N PHE A 37 88.61 -99.26 34.43
CA PHE A 37 88.20 -99.82 33.12
C PHE A 37 86.68 -100.03 32.99
N VAL A 38 85.87 -99.63 33.97
CA VAL A 38 84.40 -99.63 33.85
C VAL A 38 83.97 -98.34 33.13
N PRO A 39 83.35 -98.40 31.94
CA PRO A 39 82.96 -97.21 31.19
C PRO A 39 81.70 -96.57 31.78
N TRP A 40 81.85 -95.81 32.86
CA TRP A 40 80.76 -94.99 33.43
C TRP A 40 80.37 -93.90 32.42
N GLN A 41 79.19 -94.03 31.82
CA GLN A 41 78.50 -92.95 31.13
C GLN A 41 77.41 -92.36 32.04
N GLN A 42 77.38 -91.04 32.21
CA GLN A 42 76.38 -90.33 33.01
C GLN A 42 75.42 -89.60 32.08
N THR A 43 74.18 -90.08 31.99
CA THR A 43 73.11 -89.41 31.24
C THR A 43 72.65 -88.15 31.98
N ILE A 44 72.54 -87.03 31.27
CA ILE A 44 71.93 -85.78 31.76
C ILE A 44 70.69 -85.52 30.92
N ALA A 45 69.55 -85.30 31.57
CA ALA A 45 68.30 -84.95 30.88
C ALA A 45 68.25 -83.46 30.57
N GLY A 46 67.86 -83.11 29.34
CA GLY A 46 67.62 -81.73 28.90
C GLY A 46 66.38 -81.65 28.03
N SER A 47 65.60 -80.58 28.18
CA SER A 47 64.40 -80.31 27.40
C SER A 47 64.72 -79.52 26.13
N GLY A 48 64.23 -79.97 24.98
CA GLY A 48 64.28 -79.23 23.71
C GLY A 48 62.88 -79.04 23.13
N GLU A 49 62.64 -77.88 22.54
CA GLU A 49 61.40 -77.55 21.81
C GLU A 49 61.54 -77.93 20.33
N ILE A 50 60.48 -78.47 19.72
CA ILE A 50 60.50 -78.92 18.32
C ILE A 50 60.02 -77.78 17.41
N PHE A 51 60.94 -76.97 16.93
CA PHE A 51 60.66 -75.93 15.93
C PHE A 51 60.70 -76.49 14.51
N VAL A 52 59.60 -76.32 13.77
CA VAL A 52 59.52 -76.66 12.33
C VAL A 52 60.43 -75.72 11.54
N PHE A 53 61.48 -76.28 10.94
CA PHE A 53 62.59 -75.51 10.37
C PHE A 53 62.25 -74.83 9.02
N ALA A 54 61.28 -75.38 8.28
CA ALA A 54 60.82 -74.80 7.02
C ALA A 54 59.68 -73.80 7.25
N ALA A 55 59.85 -72.57 6.78
CA ALA A 55 58.81 -71.53 6.89
C ALA A 55 57.54 -71.83 6.08
N MET A 56 57.63 -72.71 5.07
CA MET A 56 56.52 -73.12 4.21
C MET A 56 55.57 -74.13 4.88
N ASP A 57 56.02 -74.85 5.90
CA ASP A 57 55.21 -75.85 6.63
C ASP A 57 54.41 -75.21 7.78
N ARG A 58 54.45 -73.88 7.91
CA ARG A 58 53.65 -73.12 8.89
C ARG A 58 52.25 -72.86 8.32
N PRO A 59 51.18 -73.00 9.13
CA PRO A 59 49.84 -72.57 8.72
C PRO A 59 49.84 -71.08 8.36
N GLN A 60 49.50 -70.75 7.11
CA GLN A 60 49.33 -69.37 6.66
C GLN A 60 47.82 -69.04 6.67
N PRO A 61 47.39 -67.95 7.33
CA PRO A 61 45.99 -67.52 7.27
C PRO A 61 45.65 -67.06 5.84
N ILE A 62 44.50 -67.51 5.32
CA ILE A 62 43.98 -67.08 4.02
C ILE A 62 42.91 -66.02 4.28
N GLU A 63 43.28 -64.76 4.09
CA GLU A 63 42.38 -63.61 4.26
C GLU A 63 41.55 -63.32 3.00
N ALA A 64 40.37 -62.73 3.20
CA ALA A 64 39.51 -62.30 2.11
C ALA A 64 39.96 -60.94 1.55
N GLN A 65 40.15 -60.85 0.23
CA GLN A 65 40.54 -59.59 -0.44
C GLN A 65 39.44 -58.51 -0.45
N ILE A 66 38.18 -58.89 -0.20
CA ILE A 66 37.02 -58.00 -0.21
C ILE A 66 36.17 -58.33 1.04
N PRO A 67 35.74 -57.33 1.84
CA PRO A 67 34.84 -57.55 2.96
C PRO A 67 33.47 -58.01 2.46
N GLY A 68 32.97 -59.14 2.96
CA GLY A 68 31.70 -59.71 2.53
C GLY A 68 31.11 -60.69 3.54
N ARG A 69 29.84 -61.03 3.37
CA ARG A 69 29.14 -62.05 4.15
C ARG A 69 29.54 -63.44 3.65
N ILE A 70 29.92 -64.34 4.57
CA ILE A 70 30.12 -65.75 4.23
C ILE A 70 28.75 -66.40 4.02
N VAL A 71 28.49 -66.86 2.80
CA VAL A 71 27.24 -67.52 2.39
C VAL A 71 27.32 -69.04 2.58
N ALA A 72 28.49 -69.62 2.29
CA ALA A 72 28.72 -71.06 2.42
C ALA A 72 30.21 -71.36 2.64
N TRP A 73 30.49 -72.42 3.39
CA TRP A 73 31.80 -73.06 3.45
C TRP A 73 31.83 -74.24 2.48
N ASN A 74 32.92 -74.34 1.70
CA ASN A 74 33.09 -75.34 0.65
C ASN A 74 34.11 -76.44 1.02
N VAL A 75 34.73 -76.33 2.20
CA VAL A 75 35.75 -77.25 2.72
C VAL A 75 35.52 -77.54 4.21
N GLN A 76 36.09 -78.64 4.71
CA GLN A 76 36.00 -79.07 6.09
C GLN A 76 37.38 -78.99 6.80
N GLU A 77 37.39 -78.96 8.12
CA GLU A 77 38.62 -78.92 8.91
C GLU A 77 39.48 -80.18 8.66
N GLY A 78 40.80 -80.01 8.56
CA GLY A 78 41.73 -81.07 8.19
C GLY A 78 41.71 -81.53 6.72
N GLN A 79 40.81 -80.99 5.88
CA GLN A 79 40.73 -81.36 4.46
C GLN A 79 41.93 -80.82 3.66
N THR A 80 42.62 -81.69 2.92
CA THR A 80 43.66 -81.26 1.97
C THR A 80 43.05 -80.50 0.79
N VAL A 81 43.36 -79.20 0.68
CA VAL A 81 42.89 -78.33 -0.41
C VAL A 81 43.96 -78.18 -1.51
N ARG A 82 43.51 -78.02 -2.76
CA ARG A 82 44.39 -77.72 -3.91
C ARG A 82 44.39 -76.22 -4.24
N ARG A 83 45.49 -75.71 -4.80
CA ARG A 83 45.56 -74.31 -5.30
C ARG A 83 44.42 -74.04 -6.29
N GLY A 84 43.60 -73.04 -6.00
CA GLY A 84 42.42 -72.69 -6.82
C GLY A 84 41.12 -73.40 -6.42
N GLN A 85 41.12 -74.28 -5.42
CA GLN A 85 39.91 -74.83 -4.82
C GLN A 85 39.20 -73.76 -3.98
N ALA A 86 37.88 -73.61 -4.17
CA ALA A 86 37.08 -72.66 -3.39
C ALA A 86 36.96 -73.12 -1.92
N ILE A 87 37.29 -72.22 -0.98
CA ILE A 87 37.25 -72.46 0.47
C ILE A 87 35.91 -72.00 1.05
N ALA A 88 35.45 -70.82 0.66
CA ALA A 88 34.15 -70.25 1.04
C ALA A 88 33.57 -69.42 -0.11
N ARG A 89 32.25 -69.21 -0.09
CA ARG A 89 31.56 -68.22 -0.93
C ARG A 89 31.29 -66.96 -0.12
N LEU A 90 31.77 -65.83 -0.64
CA LEU A 90 31.47 -64.50 -0.12
C LEU A 90 30.40 -63.82 -0.99
N GLU A 91 29.58 -62.99 -0.37
CA GLU A 91 28.62 -62.08 -0.99
C GLU A 91 28.84 -60.66 -0.46
N ASP A 92 28.64 -59.65 -1.31
CA ASP A 92 28.87 -58.24 -0.94
C ASP A 92 27.90 -57.80 0.18
N LEU A 93 28.36 -56.87 1.01
CA LEU A 93 27.59 -56.31 2.12
C LEU A 93 26.73 -55.11 1.71
N ASP A 94 27.07 -54.36 0.64
CA ASP A 94 26.33 -53.15 0.28
C ASP A 94 25.36 -53.33 -0.91
N SER A 95 24.13 -53.75 -0.59
CA SER A 95 23.05 -53.88 -1.57
C SER A 95 22.60 -52.56 -2.22
N LYS A 96 23.05 -51.39 -1.74
CA LYS A 96 22.66 -50.09 -2.32
C LYS A 96 23.31 -49.82 -3.67
N PHE A 97 24.48 -50.40 -3.94
CA PHE A 97 25.19 -50.21 -5.22
C PHE A 97 24.49 -50.94 -6.39
N LEU A 98 23.54 -51.82 -6.10
CA LEU A 98 22.77 -52.60 -7.08
C LEU A 98 21.25 -52.33 -7.00
N ASP A 99 20.85 -51.18 -6.44
CA ASP A 99 19.45 -50.75 -6.42
C ASP A 99 18.98 -50.36 -7.83
N ALA A 100 18.27 -51.28 -8.49
CA ALA A 100 17.68 -51.08 -9.82
C ALA A 100 16.72 -49.86 -9.90
N GLY A 101 16.21 -49.38 -8.77
CA GLY A 101 15.40 -48.16 -8.66
C GLY A 101 16.21 -46.87 -8.57
N GLN A 102 17.53 -46.89 -8.37
CA GLN A 102 18.34 -45.68 -8.21
C GLN A 102 18.25 -44.74 -9.43
N VAL A 103 18.36 -45.29 -10.65
CA VAL A 103 18.24 -44.52 -11.90
C VAL A 103 16.84 -43.93 -12.06
N LYS A 104 15.79 -44.61 -11.58
CA LYS A 104 14.41 -44.09 -11.56
C LYS A 104 14.30 -42.89 -10.61
N ARG A 105 14.77 -43.03 -9.37
CA ARG A 105 14.76 -41.93 -8.38
C ARG A 105 15.60 -40.73 -8.80
N MET A 106 16.75 -40.92 -9.43
CA MET A 106 17.55 -39.82 -9.98
C MET A 106 16.87 -39.11 -11.15
N ARG A 107 16.08 -39.83 -11.97
CA ARG A 107 15.24 -39.21 -13.01
C ARG A 107 14.10 -38.41 -12.38
N GLU A 108 13.41 -38.96 -11.39
CA GLU A 108 12.31 -38.30 -10.65
C GLU A 108 12.78 -37.04 -9.92
N GLN A 109 13.95 -37.09 -9.28
CA GLN A 109 14.59 -35.90 -8.68
C GLN A 109 14.98 -34.86 -9.74
N ARG A 110 15.45 -35.29 -10.92
CA ARG A 110 15.78 -34.38 -12.02
C ARG A 110 14.55 -33.75 -12.65
N THR A 111 13.45 -34.47 -12.85
CA THR A 111 12.21 -33.90 -13.39
C THR A 111 11.64 -32.89 -12.39
N PHE A 112 11.52 -33.26 -11.12
CA PHE A 112 11.07 -32.35 -10.06
C PHE A 112 11.92 -31.07 -9.95
N ALA A 113 13.24 -31.18 -10.09
CA ALA A 113 14.14 -30.02 -10.08
C ALA A 113 14.01 -29.12 -11.33
N VAL A 114 13.72 -29.71 -12.50
CA VAL A 114 13.44 -28.95 -13.74
C VAL A 114 12.07 -28.29 -13.67
N GLU A 115 11.03 -29.01 -13.24
CA GLU A 115 9.68 -28.50 -12.99
C GLU A 115 9.73 -27.32 -12.01
N THR A 116 10.39 -27.48 -10.85
CA THR A 116 10.60 -26.40 -9.88
C THR A 116 11.35 -25.19 -10.48
N GLN A 117 12.29 -25.40 -11.40
CA GLN A 117 13.00 -24.33 -12.10
C GLN A 117 12.11 -23.61 -13.13
N GLU A 118 11.23 -24.35 -13.81
CA GLU A 118 10.29 -23.82 -14.79
C GLU A 118 9.15 -23.06 -14.11
N ASP A 119 8.57 -23.57 -13.03
CA ASP A 119 7.63 -22.86 -12.16
C ASP A 119 8.25 -21.56 -11.63
N SER A 120 9.50 -21.61 -11.18
CA SER A 120 10.23 -20.43 -10.69
C SER A 120 10.45 -19.38 -11.79
N ARG A 121 10.67 -19.81 -13.05
CA ARG A 121 10.75 -18.91 -14.22
C ARG A 121 9.40 -18.32 -14.58
N GLN A 122 8.34 -19.13 -14.61
CA GLN A 122 6.97 -18.69 -14.88
C GLN A 122 6.56 -17.61 -13.87
N ARG A 123 6.77 -17.87 -12.57
CA ARG A 123 6.51 -16.90 -11.49
C ARG A 123 7.31 -15.61 -11.63
N VAL A 124 8.57 -15.66 -12.10
CA VAL A 124 9.34 -14.45 -12.41
C VAL A 124 8.74 -13.69 -13.59
N THR A 125 8.29 -14.36 -14.65
CA THR A 125 7.62 -13.70 -15.78
C THR A 125 6.25 -13.09 -15.40
N GLU A 126 5.47 -13.75 -14.55
CA GLU A 126 4.21 -13.22 -13.99
C GLU A 126 4.45 -11.96 -13.16
N LEU A 127 5.43 -11.98 -12.24
CA LEU A 127 5.78 -10.82 -11.41
C LEU A 127 6.33 -9.66 -12.25
N LEU A 128 7.02 -9.93 -13.36
CA LEU A 128 7.48 -8.91 -14.31
C LEU A 128 6.31 -8.30 -15.10
N ALA A 129 5.35 -9.11 -15.54
CA ALA A 129 4.12 -8.63 -16.19
C ALA A 129 3.29 -7.77 -15.23
N GLN A 130 3.01 -8.26 -14.03
CA GLN A 130 2.27 -7.53 -13.00
C GLN A 130 2.97 -6.21 -12.62
N LYS A 131 4.31 -6.16 -12.60
CA LYS A 131 5.08 -4.93 -12.40
C LYS A 131 4.93 -3.94 -13.58
N ALA A 132 4.85 -4.43 -14.81
CA ALA A 132 4.59 -3.59 -15.98
C ALA A 132 3.17 -3.02 -15.95
N ASP A 133 2.16 -3.84 -15.65
CA ASP A 133 0.76 -3.44 -15.52
C ASP A 133 0.57 -2.37 -14.44
N LEU A 134 1.17 -2.56 -13.26
CA LEU A 134 1.17 -1.57 -12.18
C LEU A 134 1.88 -0.27 -12.58
N SER A 135 2.96 -0.35 -13.36
CA SER A 135 3.66 0.83 -13.91
C SER A 135 2.81 1.58 -14.94
N GLU A 136 1.99 0.88 -15.73
CA GLU A 136 1.03 1.50 -16.64
C GLU A 136 -0.16 2.13 -15.92
N ALA A 137 -0.82 1.39 -15.02
CA ALA A 137 -1.91 1.91 -14.20
C ALA A 137 -1.50 3.18 -13.43
N ARG A 138 -0.27 3.19 -12.89
CA ARG A 138 0.35 4.35 -12.24
C ARG A 138 0.55 5.54 -13.20
N ARG A 139 1.06 5.32 -14.42
CA ARG A 139 1.22 6.39 -15.43
C ARG A 139 -0.14 6.96 -15.83
N ASN A 140 -1.13 6.10 -16.05
CA ASN A 140 -2.49 6.49 -16.42
C ASN A 140 -3.19 7.26 -15.30
N ALA A 141 -2.99 6.88 -14.03
CA ALA A 141 -3.50 7.62 -12.87
C ALA A 141 -2.87 9.03 -12.73
N LEU A 142 -1.57 9.19 -12.98
CA LEU A 142 -0.91 10.50 -12.99
C LEU A 142 -1.45 11.38 -14.12
N LEU A 143 -1.58 10.84 -15.34
CA LEU A 143 -2.16 11.55 -16.49
C LEU A 143 -3.60 11.97 -16.22
N ALA A 144 -4.43 11.09 -15.62
CA ALA A 144 -5.80 11.42 -15.23
C ALA A 144 -5.85 12.54 -14.18
N GLY A 145 -4.94 12.54 -13.20
CA GLY A 145 -4.83 13.63 -12.21
C GLY A 145 -4.40 14.97 -12.82
N GLU A 146 -3.50 14.95 -13.82
CA GLU A 146 -3.09 16.15 -14.56
C GLU A 146 -4.24 16.70 -15.42
N GLN A 147 -5.00 15.83 -16.10
CA GLN A 147 -6.22 16.23 -16.82
C GLN A 147 -7.31 16.77 -15.89
N ALA A 148 -7.46 16.21 -14.67
CA ALA A 148 -8.41 16.72 -13.68
C ALA A 148 -8.07 18.15 -13.23
N ILE A 149 -6.78 18.49 -13.06
CA ILE A 149 -6.35 19.87 -12.76
C ILE A 149 -6.67 20.79 -13.95
N LEU A 150 -6.38 20.38 -15.19
CA LEU A 150 -6.68 21.19 -16.38
C LEU A 150 -8.18 21.48 -16.52
N GLN A 151 -9.04 20.48 -16.27
CA GLN A 151 -10.49 20.65 -16.27
C GLN A 151 -10.96 21.57 -15.13
N ALA A 152 -10.40 21.44 -13.92
CA ALA A 152 -10.71 22.32 -12.80
C ALA A 152 -10.31 23.78 -13.08
N GLU A 153 -9.13 24.00 -13.67
CA GLU A 153 -8.68 25.34 -14.06
C GLU A 153 -9.53 25.94 -15.19
N GLN A 154 -9.99 25.13 -16.16
CA GLN A 154 -10.95 25.59 -17.17
C GLN A 154 -12.27 26.02 -16.53
N ARG A 155 -12.79 25.26 -15.55
CA ARG A 155 -13.99 25.65 -14.77
C ARG A 155 -13.76 26.93 -13.98
N GLN A 156 -12.62 27.07 -13.28
CA GLN A 156 -12.26 28.30 -12.55
C GLN A 156 -12.22 29.51 -13.48
N ARG A 157 -11.60 29.39 -14.67
CA ARG A 157 -11.53 30.46 -15.66
C ARG A 157 -12.91 30.82 -16.20
N ALA A 158 -13.76 29.84 -16.50
CA ALA A 158 -15.13 30.06 -16.97
C ALA A 158 -16.01 30.72 -15.89
N SER A 159 -15.97 30.25 -14.64
CA SER A 159 -16.67 30.90 -13.52
C SER A 159 -16.14 32.31 -13.27
N GLY A 160 -14.83 32.54 -13.41
CA GLY A 160 -14.23 33.88 -13.33
C GLY A 160 -14.54 34.78 -14.53
N GLN A 161 -15.04 34.26 -15.64
CA GLN A 161 -15.65 35.04 -16.72
C GLN A 161 -17.13 35.33 -16.39
N ALA A 162 -17.87 34.36 -15.83
CA ALA A 162 -19.25 34.54 -15.39
C ALA A 162 -19.39 35.62 -14.29
N VAL A 163 -18.48 35.67 -13.31
CA VAL A 163 -18.42 36.75 -12.32
C VAL A 163 -18.29 38.11 -13.01
N ARG A 164 -17.30 38.28 -13.90
CA ARG A 164 -17.09 39.56 -14.61
C ARG A 164 -18.26 39.94 -15.52
N ALA A 165 -18.95 38.96 -16.11
CA ALA A 165 -20.17 39.20 -16.88
C ALA A 165 -21.36 39.62 -15.98
N ALA A 166 -21.45 39.08 -14.77
CA ALA A 166 -22.43 39.52 -13.77
C ALA A 166 -22.12 40.92 -13.22
N GLU A 167 -20.84 41.27 -13.04
CA GLU A 167 -20.41 42.62 -12.63
C GLU A 167 -20.72 43.67 -13.71
N THR A 168 -20.44 43.40 -14.99
CA THR A 168 -20.80 44.33 -16.07
C THR A 168 -22.32 44.41 -16.27
N ALA A 169 -23.05 43.30 -16.13
CA ALA A 169 -24.51 43.30 -16.15
C ALA A 169 -25.11 44.12 -15.00
N LEU A 170 -24.60 43.98 -13.76
CA LEU A 170 -25.02 44.78 -12.61
C LEU A 170 -24.79 46.28 -12.84
N VAL A 171 -23.61 46.67 -13.33
CA VAL A 171 -23.32 48.09 -13.64
C VAL A 171 -24.23 48.61 -14.76
N ALA A 172 -24.49 47.82 -15.80
CA ALA A 172 -25.40 48.19 -16.88
C ALA A 172 -26.85 48.36 -16.38
N THR A 173 -27.38 47.36 -15.65
CA THR A 173 -28.72 47.41 -15.03
C THR A 173 -28.85 48.61 -14.10
N ARG A 174 -27.89 48.84 -13.20
CA ARG A 174 -27.91 49.96 -12.26
C ARG A 174 -27.95 51.32 -12.98
N ASN A 175 -27.12 51.50 -14.01
CA ASN A 175 -27.08 52.75 -14.76
C ASN A 175 -28.37 52.98 -15.57
N VAL A 176 -28.84 51.97 -16.29
CA VAL A 176 -30.04 52.08 -17.16
C VAL A 176 -31.32 52.20 -16.34
N ALA A 177 -31.49 51.37 -15.30
CA ALA A 177 -32.72 51.34 -14.51
C ALA A 177 -32.91 52.65 -13.73
N LEU A 178 -31.88 53.13 -13.01
CA LEU A 178 -31.96 54.40 -12.25
C LEU A 178 -32.18 55.60 -13.17
N LEU A 179 -31.45 55.68 -14.30
CA LEU A 179 -31.67 56.74 -15.29
C LEU A 179 -33.10 56.73 -15.84
N SER A 180 -33.63 55.54 -16.17
CA SER A 180 -35.01 55.41 -16.67
C SER A 180 -36.08 55.76 -15.63
N ALA A 181 -35.79 55.57 -14.33
CA ALA A 181 -36.70 55.91 -13.24
C ALA A 181 -36.71 57.43 -12.97
N ASP A 182 -35.54 58.06 -12.87
CA ASP A 182 -35.46 59.51 -12.66
C ASP A 182 -35.93 60.31 -13.90
N GLU A 183 -35.72 59.79 -15.12
CA GLU A 183 -36.30 60.36 -16.36
C GLU A 183 -37.84 60.31 -16.34
N ARG A 184 -38.45 59.16 -16.00
CA ARG A 184 -39.91 59.03 -15.83
C ARG A 184 -40.45 59.98 -14.77
N LYS A 185 -39.71 60.15 -13.66
CA LYS A 185 -40.06 61.08 -12.58
C LYS A 185 -40.01 62.54 -13.07
N SER A 186 -38.99 62.93 -13.84
CA SER A 186 -38.88 64.27 -14.43
C SER A 186 -40.05 64.55 -15.37
N GLN A 187 -40.35 63.63 -16.29
CA GLN A 187 -41.48 63.74 -17.21
C GLN A 187 -42.82 63.85 -16.48
N ALA A 188 -42.99 63.16 -15.34
CA ALA A 188 -44.19 63.29 -14.51
C ALA A 188 -44.27 64.65 -13.80
N THR A 189 -43.15 65.20 -13.29
CA THR A 189 -43.14 66.57 -12.73
C THR A 189 -43.42 67.63 -13.79
N ASP A 190 -42.93 67.46 -15.02
CA ASP A 190 -43.19 68.38 -16.13
C ASP A 190 -44.68 68.35 -16.54
N ARG A 191 -45.30 67.17 -16.58
CA ARG A 191 -46.77 67.03 -16.79
C ARG A 191 -47.58 67.73 -15.69
N ILE A 192 -47.15 67.64 -14.43
CA ILE A 192 -47.81 68.36 -13.32
C ILE A 192 -47.69 69.87 -13.53
N ALA A 193 -46.49 70.39 -13.82
CA ALA A 193 -46.29 71.82 -14.05
C ALA A 193 -47.14 72.36 -15.22
N GLN A 194 -47.25 71.59 -16.31
CA GLN A 194 -48.12 71.90 -17.45
C GLN A 194 -49.61 71.86 -17.07
N ALA A 195 -50.05 70.83 -16.35
CA ALA A 195 -51.44 70.69 -15.93
C ALA A 195 -51.86 71.76 -14.91
N GLU A 196 -50.99 72.12 -13.96
CA GLU A 196 -51.20 73.26 -13.07
C GLU A 196 -51.34 74.58 -13.83
N GLN A 197 -50.50 74.80 -14.86
CA GLN A 197 -50.59 76.02 -15.65
C GLN A 197 -51.88 76.07 -16.48
N ALA A 198 -52.38 74.92 -16.95
CA ALA A 198 -53.69 74.81 -17.59
C ALA A 198 -54.85 75.07 -16.60
N VAL A 199 -54.76 74.59 -15.35
CA VAL A 199 -55.72 74.91 -14.28
C VAL A 199 -55.71 76.41 -13.98
N ARG A 200 -54.55 77.02 -13.73
CA ARG A 200 -54.42 78.46 -13.46
C ARG A 200 -54.98 79.33 -14.59
N ALA A 201 -54.82 78.90 -15.85
CA ALA A 201 -55.40 79.57 -17.00
C ALA A 201 -56.94 79.45 -17.06
N ALA A 202 -57.49 78.26 -16.78
CA ALA A 202 -58.93 78.03 -16.74
C ALA A 202 -59.60 78.79 -15.58
N GLU A 203 -59.02 78.76 -14.38
CA GLU A 203 -59.47 79.53 -13.21
C GLU A 203 -59.50 81.04 -13.48
N GLY A 204 -58.54 81.57 -14.24
CA GLY A 204 -58.55 82.97 -14.69
C GLY A 204 -59.67 83.30 -15.68
N GLN A 205 -60.03 82.36 -16.58
CA GLN A 205 -61.18 82.52 -17.47
C GLN A 205 -62.51 82.38 -16.71
N GLU A 206 -62.62 81.43 -15.79
CA GLU A 206 -63.78 81.25 -14.90
C GLU A 206 -64.04 82.50 -14.07
N ALA A 207 -63.02 83.06 -13.40
CA ALA A 207 -63.13 84.31 -12.65
C ALA A 207 -63.58 85.49 -13.54
N THR A 208 -63.11 85.54 -14.79
CA THR A 208 -63.52 86.55 -15.77
C THR A 208 -65.01 86.38 -16.16
N MET A 209 -65.44 85.16 -16.46
CA MET A 209 -66.85 84.87 -16.77
C MET A 209 -67.77 85.10 -15.58
N ARG A 210 -67.31 84.78 -14.35
CA ARG A 210 -68.02 85.04 -13.09
C ARG A 210 -68.24 86.54 -12.91
N ALA A 211 -67.21 87.36 -13.08
CA ALA A 211 -67.33 88.81 -13.03
C ALA A 211 -68.27 89.38 -14.11
N ILE A 212 -68.29 88.81 -15.33
CA ILE A 212 -69.21 89.18 -16.41
C ILE A 212 -70.67 88.81 -16.05
N ARG A 213 -70.92 87.60 -15.53
CA ARG A 213 -72.24 87.15 -15.06
C ARG A 213 -72.74 88.04 -13.94
N ASP A 214 -71.91 88.29 -12.93
CA ASP A 214 -72.29 89.15 -11.78
C ASP A 214 -72.54 90.60 -12.23
N ARG A 215 -71.86 91.10 -13.27
CA ARG A 215 -72.18 92.39 -13.89
C ARG A 215 -73.49 92.34 -14.68
N ALA A 216 -73.80 91.24 -15.38
CA ALA A 216 -75.06 91.06 -16.09
C ALA A 216 -76.25 91.03 -15.12
N GLN A 217 -76.14 90.28 -14.02
CA GLN A 217 -77.13 90.22 -12.93
C GLN A 217 -77.45 91.62 -12.41
N ARG A 218 -76.44 92.37 -11.93
CA ARG A 218 -76.60 93.74 -11.39
C ARG A 218 -77.11 94.79 -12.38
N LEU A 219 -77.21 94.46 -13.67
CA LEU A 219 -77.88 95.28 -14.70
C LEU A 219 -79.31 94.80 -14.97
N PHE A 220 -79.53 93.49 -15.00
CA PHE A 220 -80.86 92.87 -15.09
C PHE A 220 -81.73 93.24 -13.87
N ASP A 221 -81.19 93.16 -12.65
CA ASP A 221 -81.86 93.55 -11.39
C ASP A 221 -82.36 95.01 -11.40
N LYS A 222 -81.75 95.86 -12.24
CA LYS A 222 -82.09 97.29 -12.41
C LYS A 222 -82.99 97.56 -13.60
N GLY A 223 -83.46 96.53 -14.31
CA GLY A 223 -84.22 96.64 -15.56
C GLY A 223 -83.42 97.16 -16.75
N LEU A 224 -82.08 97.24 -16.65
CA LEU A 224 -81.19 97.80 -17.68
C LEU A 224 -80.71 96.76 -18.70
N ARG A 225 -81.19 95.51 -18.62
CA ARG A 225 -80.81 94.39 -19.50
C ARG A 225 -81.96 93.39 -19.70
N ALA A 226 -81.93 92.69 -20.83
CA ALA A 226 -82.86 91.59 -21.10
C ALA A 226 -82.48 90.31 -20.32
N LYS A 227 -83.46 89.45 -20.01
CA LYS A 227 -83.23 88.15 -19.34
C LYS A 227 -82.25 87.25 -20.12
N GLN A 228 -82.35 87.27 -21.45
CA GLN A 228 -81.50 86.52 -22.36
C GLN A 228 -80.00 86.87 -22.20
N ASP A 229 -79.64 88.13 -21.90
CA ASP A 229 -78.25 88.54 -21.67
C ASP A 229 -77.67 87.91 -20.39
N LEU A 230 -78.50 87.70 -19.38
CA LEU A 230 -78.13 87.02 -18.14
C LEU A 230 -77.99 85.51 -18.39
N GLU A 231 -78.97 84.88 -19.02
CA GLU A 231 -78.94 83.45 -19.36
C GLU A 231 -77.73 83.07 -20.23
N ILE A 232 -77.33 83.93 -21.17
CA ILE A 232 -76.10 83.76 -21.96
C ILE A 232 -74.85 83.84 -21.07
N ALA A 233 -74.80 84.78 -20.13
CA ALA A 233 -73.66 84.94 -19.22
C ALA A 233 -73.55 83.77 -18.21
N GLU A 234 -74.69 83.24 -17.73
CA GLU A 234 -74.75 82.05 -16.89
C GLU A 234 -74.29 80.79 -17.63
N ASN A 235 -74.80 80.56 -18.84
CA ASN A 235 -74.35 79.44 -19.68
C ASN A 235 -72.85 79.51 -20.02
N ASN A 236 -72.27 80.71 -20.12
CA ASN A 236 -70.83 80.88 -20.35
C ASN A 236 -69.99 80.70 -19.08
N LEU A 237 -70.52 81.06 -17.90
CA LEU A 237 -69.92 80.73 -16.61
C LEU A 237 -69.88 79.22 -16.37
N VAL A 238 -71.01 78.52 -16.55
CA VAL A 238 -71.09 77.06 -16.37
C VAL A 238 -70.09 76.33 -17.27
N LYS A 239 -69.92 76.76 -18.53
CA LYS A 239 -68.89 76.22 -19.43
C LYS A 239 -67.47 76.40 -18.87
N ALA A 240 -67.14 77.58 -18.34
CA ALA A 240 -65.83 77.87 -17.78
C ALA A 240 -65.57 77.10 -16.46
N GLU A 241 -66.60 76.91 -15.63
CA GLU A 241 -66.55 76.04 -14.44
C GLU A 241 -66.29 74.58 -14.85
N THR A 242 -66.98 74.06 -15.87
CA THR A 242 -66.74 72.68 -16.37
C THR A 242 -65.37 72.48 -17.03
N ASP A 243 -64.82 73.48 -17.72
CA ASP A 243 -63.44 73.39 -18.24
C ASP A 243 -62.42 73.40 -17.09
N THR A 244 -62.62 74.26 -16.09
CA THR A 244 -61.77 74.32 -14.88
C THR A 244 -61.79 73.01 -14.12
N GLU A 245 -62.95 72.38 -13.94
CA GLU A 245 -63.06 71.05 -13.33
C GLU A 245 -62.37 69.96 -14.16
N ALA A 246 -62.51 69.99 -15.50
CA ALA A 246 -61.79 69.09 -16.41
C ALA A 246 -60.26 69.27 -16.34
N ARG A 247 -59.76 70.50 -16.21
CA ARG A 247 -58.32 70.75 -16.00
C ARG A 247 -57.85 70.26 -14.63
N ARG A 248 -58.64 70.46 -13.57
CA ARG A 248 -58.33 69.96 -12.21
C ARG A 248 -58.28 68.43 -12.18
N SER A 249 -59.21 67.76 -12.83
CA SER A 249 -59.18 66.29 -13.02
C SER A 249 -57.90 65.84 -13.76
N SER A 250 -57.53 66.55 -14.83
CA SER A 250 -56.28 66.30 -15.55
C SER A 250 -55.02 66.48 -14.69
N LEU A 251 -55.01 67.47 -13.78
CA LEU A 251 -53.93 67.68 -12.81
C LEU A 251 -53.85 66.55 -11.77
N GLU A 252 -54.97 66.06 -11.26
CA GLU A 252 -54.99 64.90 -10.34
C GLU A 252 -54.53 63.61 -11.03
N ILE A 253 -54.76 63.46 -12.33
CA ILE A 253 -54.16 62.37 -13.13
C ILE A 253 -52.64 62.55 -13.20
N ALA A 254 -52.12 63.75 -13.51
CA ALA A 254 -50.69 64.02 -13.55
C ALA A 254 -49.98 63.80 -12.19
N LYS A 255 -50.66 64.08 -11.07
CA LYS A 255 -50.15 63.77 -9.71
C LYS A 255 -50.06 62.26 -9.46
N ARG A 256 -50.99 61.47 -10.00
CA ARG A 256 -50.94 60.00 -9.93
C ARG A 256 -49.83 59.43 -10.82
N ASP A 257 -49.60 59.99 -12.01
CA ASP A 257 -48.45 59.65 -12.86
C ASP A 257 -47.11 59.80 -12.10
N LEU A 258 -46.94 60.86 -11.29
CA LEU A 258 -45.74 61.03 -10.45
C LEU A 258 -45.61 59.96 -9.36
N THR A 259 -46.72 59.47 -8.81
CA THR A 259 -46.71 58.36 -7.85
C THR A 259 -46.28 57.05 -8.52
N VAL A 260 -46.73 56.81 -9.75
CA VAL A 260 -46.26 55.69 -10.59
C VAL A 260 -44.79 55.86 -11.00
N GLY A 261 -44.34 57.10 -11.24
CA GLY A 261 -42.92 57.43 -11.42
C GLY A 261 -42.06 57.12 -10.18
N GLY A 262 -42.61 57.27 -8.98
CA GLY A 262 -42.00 56.78 -7.73
C GLY A 262 -41.84 55.26 -7.72
N LEU A 263 -42.92 54.52 -7.98
CA LEU A 263 -42.88 53.05 -8.05
C LEU A 263 -41.93 52.50 -9.13
N ALA A 264 -41.66 53.27 -10.19
CA ALA A 264 -40.66 52.92 -11.19
C ALA A 264 -39.23 52.92 -10.64
N ARG A 265 -38.95 53.71 -9.58
CA ARG A 265 -37.67 53.69 -8.86
C ARG A 265 -37.57 52.47 -7.94
N ASP A 266 -38.63 52.15 -7.20
CA ASP A 266 -38.68 50.96 -6.35
C ASP A 266 -38.47 49.68 -7.19
N GLY A 267 -39.03 49.64 -8.41
CA GLY A 267 -38.78 48.58 -9.39
C GLY A 267 -37.33 48.53 -9.89
N ALA A 268 -36.71 49.69 -10.15
CA ALA A 268 -35.30 49.77 -10.53
C ALA A 268 -34.35 49.29 -9.42
N GLU A 269 -34.66 49.61 -8.15
CA GLU A 269 -33.91 49.14 -7.00
C GLU A 269 -34.09 47.62 -6.79
N LEU A 270 -35.28 47.07 -7.04
CA LEU A 270 -35.51 45.62 -7.05
C LEU A 270 -34.70 44.88 -8.15
N ASP A 271 -34.59 45.47 -9.35
CA ASP A 271 -33.79 44.90 -10.44
C ASP A 271 -32.27 45.00 -10.19
N ILE A 272 -31.81 46.01 -9.47
CA ILE A 272 -30.44 46.06 -8.94
C ILE A 272 -30.21 44.92 -7.94
N VAL A 273 -31.09 44.73 -6.95
CA VAL A 273 -30.97 43.65 -5.95
C VAL A 273 -30.97 42.26 -6.61
N ARG A 274 -31.76 42.06 -7.68
CA ARG A 274 -31.72 40.83 -8.49
C ARG A 274 -30.37 40.62 -9.17
N ALA A 275 -29.76 41.67 -9.72
CA ALA A 275 -28.44 41.60 -10.36
C ALA A 275 -27.31 41.41 -9.33
N GLU A 276 -27.42 41.99 -8.12
CA GLU A 276 -26.50 41.75 -7.01
C GLU A 276 -26.57 40.31 -6.51
N ALA A 277 -27.77 39.74 -6.36
CA ALA A 277 -27.95 38.32 -6.03
C ALA A 277 -27.35 37.40 -7.12
N ALA A 278 -27.54 37.71 -8.40
CA ALA A 278 -26.92 36.98 -9.51
C ALA A 278 -25.38 37.02 -9.42
N LEU A 279 -24.80 38.19 -9.14
CA LEU A 279 -23.36 38.36 -8.93
C LEU A 279 -22.84 37.53 -7.75
N GLU A 280 -23.52 37.53 -6.61
CA GLU A 280 -23.10 36.72 -5.46
C GLU A 280 -23.19 35.21 -5.73
N THR A 281 -24.19 34.73 -6.49
CA THR A 281 -24.20 33.32 -6.91
C THR A 281 -23.04 32.99 -7.87
N ALA A 282 -22.65 33.91 -8.76
CA ALA A 282 -21.48 33.73 -9.62
C ALA A 282 -20.18 33.69 -8.80
N ARG A 283 -20.05 34.54 -7.78
CA ARG A 283 -18.89 34.58 -6.85
C ARG A 283 -18.80 33.30 -6.02
N ALA A 284 -19.93 32.79 -5.51
CA ALA A 284 -19.98 31.51 -4.82
C ALA A 284 -19.53 30.34 -5.73
N ASN A 285 -20.02 30.29 -6.97
CA ASN A 285 -19.62 29.28 -7.96
C ASN A 285 -18.13 29.37 -8.33
N PHE A 286 -17.56 30.59 -8.40
CA PHE A 286 -16.13 30.79 -8.59
C PHE A 286 -15.32 30.25 -7.40
N ALA A 287 -15.70 30.60 -6.16
CA ALA A 287 -15.04 30.13 -4.94
C ALA A 287 -15.09 28.59 -4.78
N VAL A 288 -16.13 27.91 -5.28
CA VAL A 288 -16.17 26.45 -5.39
C VAL A 288 -15.14 25.94 -6.41
N ALA A 289 -15.06 26.55 -7.59
CA ALA A 289 -14.08 26.16 -8.61
C ALA A 289 -12.61 26.37 -8.16
N GLU A 290 -12.31 27.37 -7.34
CA GLU A 290 -10.97 27.54 -6.73
C GLU A 290 -10.62 26.42 -5.75
N ARG A 291 -11.62 25.94 -4.99
CA ARG A 291 -11.47 24.77 -4.10
C ARG A 291 -11.28 23.50 -4.91
N ASP A 292 -12.00 23.31 -6.01
CA ASP A 292 -11.82 22.17 -6.92
C ASP A 292 -10.40 22.12 -7.51
N VAL A 293 -9.85 23.24 -7.98
CA VAL A 293 -8.46 23.34 -8.44
C VAL A 293 -7.48 22.98 -7.34
N THR A 294 -7.72 23.46 -6.11
CA THR A 294 -6.89 23.17 -4.94
C THR A 294 -6.93 21.68 -4.58
N ASN A 295 -8.13 21.08 -4.56
CA ASN A 295 -8.34 19.67 -4.28
C ASN A 295 -7.71 18.76 -5.34
N ALA A 296 -7.84 19.10 -6.63
CA ALA A 296 -7.21 18.37 -7.72
C ALA A 296 -5.67 18.40 -7.63
N ARG A 297 -5.08 19.56 -7.30
CA ARG A 297 -3.64 19.73 -7.07
C ARG A 297 -3.16 18.93 -5.86
N LEU A 298 -3.91 18.94 -4.75
CA LEU A 298 -3.62 18.11 -3.57
C LEU A 298 -3.69 16.61 -3.89
N GLY A 299 -4.70 16.18 -4.65
CA GLY A 299 -4.85 14.80 -5.12
C GLY A 299 -3.68 14.33 -5.97
N LEU A 300 -3.27 15.10 -6.98
CA LEU A 300 -2.10 14.77 -7.80
C LEU A 300 -0.79 14.78 -7.00
N ASN A 301 -0.61 15.73 -6.07
CA ASN A 301 0.58 15.76 -5.23
C ASN A 301 0.64 14.55 -4.28
N ARG A 302 -0.50 14.12 -3.74
CA ARG A 302 -0.61 12.88 -2.94
C ARG A 302 -0.27 11.66 -3.79
N LEU A 303 -0.87 11.52 -4.97
CA LEU A 303 -0.53 10.45 -5.92
C LEU A 303 0.97 10.43 -6.23
N ARG A 304 1.57 11.58 -6.55
CA ARG A 304 3.01 11.73 -6.81
C ARG A 304 3.89 11.35 -5.61
N ALA A 305 3.45 11.62 -4.37
CA ALA A 305 4.16 11.24 -3.15
C ALA A 305 4.09 9.74 -2.85
N GLU A 306 2.90 9.13 -2.93
CA GLU A 306 2.72 7.67 -2.83
C GLU A 306 3.52 6.94 -3.93
N THR A 307 3.55 7.53 -5.13
CA THR A 307 4.40 7.16 -6.27
C THR A 307 5.90 7.21 -5.95
N ALA A 308 6.38 8.25 -5.26
CA ALA A 308 7.79 8.38 -4.90
C ALA A 308 8.19 7.39 -3.80
N ALA A 309 7.34 7.21 -2.78
CA ALA A 309 7.57 6.24 -1.72
C ALA A 309 7.65 4.79 -2.23
N ALA A 310 6.88 4.45 -3.28
CA ALA A 310 6.93 3.15 -3.94
C ALA A 310 8.12 2.96 -4.92
N LEU A 311 9.12 3.85 -4.91
CA LEU A 311 10.38 3.73 -5.67
C LEU A 311 11.64 3.79 -4.78
N ALA A 312 11.49 3.95 -3.46
CA ALA A 312 12.55 4.03 -2.47
C ALA A 312 12.72 2.71 -1.71
#